data_AF-A0A1I1MJJ5-F1
#
_entry.id   AF-A0A1I1MJJ5-F1
#
_cell.length_a   1.000
_cell.length_b   1.000
_cell.length_c   1.000
_cell.angle_alpha   90.00
_cell.angle_beta   90.00
_cell.angle_gamma   90.00
#
_symmetry.space_group_name_H-M   'P 1'
#
loop_
_entity.id
_entity.type
_entity.pdbx_description
1 polymer ?
#
loop_
_entity_poly.entity_id
_entity_poly.type
_entity_poly.pdbx_seq_one_letter_code
_entity_poly.pdbx_strand_id
1 'polypeptide(L)'
;MFNISVDKKLLKILLPLTACIIFILILLTLFIKNNDINKLNKISKNIVHVNASLKFIEKDGVFDSLSASELLQDKKSSLNDLINNLNELKLNNSNLEPLKKDLSNYINLNLNLYDCSLDILNNKNPENFETSYKKLVDNEKAILISTQNFSKTKLSISFPKEANTFFANLNKYVNNLYKLTREKDIKDEQKRDFILNMNNIYDSFSNLKQDFKPALIKIREDNRDLSVLLYDIKDKKSSFSDIKNKSYSVSIPIGGESCYETLEEMLNSYNSYINSLEQSVKNEIALLNESSSKKNIDDIYEDTFNKYSDFLDYLEAFETAINLYKN
;
A
#
# COMPACT_ATOMS: atom_id res chain seq x y z
N MET A 1 66.08 -56.18 -26.50
CA MET A 1 65.40 -55.58 -27.67
C MET A 1 64.44 -56.61 -28.24
N PHE A 2 63.13 -56.51 -27.98
CA PHE A 2 62.15 -57.34 -28.68
C PHE A 2 61.83 -56.69 -30.03
N ASN A 3 62.30 -57.31 -31.11
CA ASN A 3 62.00 -56.87 -32.48
C ASN A 3 60.70 -57.56 -32.91
N ILE A 4 59.58 -56.84 -32.81
CA ILE A 4 58.27 -57.35 -33.24
C ILE A 4 58.18 -57.17 -34.75
N SER A 5 58.30 -58.25 -35.52
CA SER A 5 58.01 -58.25 -36.96
C SER A 5 56.49 -58.36 -37.17
N VAL A 6 55.83 -57.23 -37.42
CA VAL A 6 54.40 -57.23 -37.74
C VAL A 6 54.21 -57.57 -39.22
N ASP A 7 53.43 -58.61 -39.50
CA ASP A 7 53.11 -59.02 -40.87
C ASP A 7 52.31 -57.92 -41.58
N LYS A 8 52.82 -57.45 -42.73
CA LYS A 8 52.20 -56.39 -43.55
C LYS A 8 50.79 -56.75 -44.02
N LYS A 9 50.44 -58.04 -44.15
CA LYS A 9 49.07 -58.48 -44.47
C LYS A 9 48.10 -58.28 -43.30
N LEU A 10 48.54 -58.59 -42.08
CA LEU A 10 47.78 -58.35 -40.85
C LEU A 10 47.55 -56.84 -40.63
N LEU A 11 48.57 -56.01 -40.88
CA LEU A 11 48.46 -54.55 -40.74
C LEU A 11 47.42 -53.95 -41.70
N LYS A 12 47.34 -54.46 -42.94
CA LYS A 12 46.33 -54.03 -43.95
C LYS A 12 44.89 -54.35 -43.55
N ILE A 13 44.67 -55.34 -42.68
CA ILE A 13 43.33 -55.73 -42.19
C ILE A 13 43.00 -55.02 -40.88
N LEU A 14 43.96 -54.89 -39.96
CA LEU A 14 43.75 -54.25 -38.65
C LEU A 14 43.44 -52.76 -38.75
N LEU A 15 44.10 -52.03 -39.66
CA LEU A 15 43.95 -50.58 -39.81
C LEU A 15 42.54 -50.13 -40.26
N PRO A 16 41.89 -50.75 -41.27
CA PRO A 16 40.50 -50.42 -41.60
C PRO A 16 39.51 -50.89 -40.53
N LEU A 17 39.81 -51.97 -39.81
CA LEU A 17 38.96 -52.48 -38.73
C LEU A 17 38.92 -51.50 -37.53
N THR A 18 40.09 -50.99 -37.10
CA THR A 18 40.18 -49.97 -36.06
C THR A 18 39.53 -48.66 -36.49
N ALA A 19 39.71 -48.24 -37.76
CA ALA A 19 39.02 -47.08 -38.31
C ALA A 19 37.49 -47.25 -38.31
N CYS A 20 36.96 -48.44 -38.63
CA CYS A 20 35.52 -48.73 -38.55
C CYS A 20 35.00 -48.66 -37.12
N ILE A 21 35.73 -49.21 -36.14
CA ILE A 21 35.34 -49.13 -34.72
C ILE A 21 35.30 -47.68 -34.24
N ILE A 22 36.33 -46.89 -34.58
CA ILE A 22 36.36 -45.46 -34.25
C ILE A 22 35.18 -44.73 -34.90
N PHE A 23 34.88 -45.02 -36.17
CA PHE A 23 33.75 -44.42 -36.88
C PHE A 23 32.40 -44.78 -36.23
N ILE A 24 32.20 -46.04 -35.83
CA ILE A 24 31.01 -46.49 -35.10
C ILE A 24 30.88 -45.77 -33.75
N LEU A 25 31.98 -45.59 -33.02
CA LEU A 25 31.99 -44.84 -31.75
C LEU A 25 31.64 -43.35 -31.95
N ILE A 26 32.14 -42.73 -33.04
CA ILE A 26 31.77 -41.35 -33.40
C ILE A 26 30.28 -41.27 -33.73
N LEU A 27 29.74 -42.21 -34.51
CA LEU A 27 28.31 -42.24 -34.82
C LEU A 27 27.46 -42.43 -33.56
N LEU A 28 27.81 -43.38 -32.69
CA LEU A 28 27.10 -43.61 -31.42
C LEU A 28 27.08 -42.36 -30.54
N THR A 29 28.21 -41.67 -30.40
CA THR A 29 28.28 -40.44 -29.60
C THR A 29 27.46 -39.30 -30.19
N LEU A 30 27.43 -39.15 -31.53
CA LEU A 30 26.57 -38.18 -32.22
C LEU A 30 25.08 -38.51 -32.06
N PHE A 31 24.69 -39.78 -32.21
CA PHE A 31 23.30 -40.23 -32.01
C PHE A 31 22.82 -40.02 -30.58
N ILE A 32 23.64 -40.37 -29.57
CA ILE A 32 23.32 -40.16 -28.15
C ILE A 32 23.14 -38.66 -27.86
N LYS A 33 24.06 -37.82 -28.33
CA LYS A 33 24.01 -36.36 -28.15
C LYS A 33 22.75 -35.74 -28.78
N ASN A 34 22.38 -36.19 -29.97
CA ASN A 34 21.17 -35.71 -30.66
C ASN A 34 19.88 -36.19 -29.97
N ASN A 35 19.87 -37.38 -29.38
CA ASN A 35 18.68 -37.88 -28.68
C ASN A 35 18.38 -37.06 -27.40
N ASP A 36 19.39 -36.83 -26.56
CA ASP A 36 19.19 -36.12 -25.29
C ASP A 36 18.85 -34.64 -25.50
N ILE A 37 19.48 -33.96 -26.47
CA ILE A 37 19.10 -32.59 -26.80
C ILE A 37 17.66 -32.51 -27.34
N ASN A 38 17.20 -33.51 -28.10
CA ASN A 38 15.82 -33.56 -28.60
C ASN A 38 14.81 -33.74 -27.45
N LYS A 39 15.13 -34.55 -26.44
CA LYS A 39 14.30 -34.69 -25.23
C LYS A 39 14.17 -33.36 -24.48
N LEU A 40 15.29 -32.67 -24.24
CA LEU A 40 15.28 -31.34 -23.61
C LEU A 40 14.51 -30.32 -24.46
N ASN A 41 14.66 -30.37 -25.79
CA ASN A 41 13.94 -29.48 -26.71
C ASN A 41 12.44 -29.75 -26.76
N LYS A 42 12.00 -30.99 -26.50
CA LYS A 42 10.57 -31.31 -26.35
C LYS A 42 10.00 -30.61 -25.12
N ILE A 43 10.71 -30.66 -23.99
CA ILE A 43 10.31 -29.97 -22.75
C ILE A 43 10.30 -28.45 -23.00
N SER A 44 11.33 -27.89 -23.63
CA SER A 44 11.38 -26.46 -23.93
C SER A 44 10.19 -25.98 -24.76
N LYS A 45 9.83 -26.71 -25.82
CA LYS A 45 8.65 -26.41 -26.66
C LYS A 45 7.35 -26.48 -25.87
N ASN A 46 7.22 -27.44 -24.96
CA ASN A 46 6.03 -27.54 -24.11
C ASN A 46 5.90 -26.36 -23.15
N ILE A 47 7.01 -25.85 -22.58
CA ILE A 47 6.98 -24.62 -21.75
C ILE A 47 6.47 -23.44 -22.58
N VAL A 48 7.02 -23.27 -23.79
CA VAL A 48 6.57 -22.22 -24.73
C VAL A 48 5.09 -22.37 -25.04
N HIS A 49 4.61 -23.60 -25.26
CA HIS A 49 3.19 -23.86 -25.52
C HIS A 49 2.29 -23.52 -24.33
N VAL A 50 2.69 -23.87 -23.10
CA VAL A 50 1.96 -23.49 -21.88
C VAL A 50 1.86 -21.97 -21.78
N ASN A 51 2.97 -21.26 -21.94
CA ASN A 51 2.97 -19.79 -21.93
C ASN A 51 2.15 -19.18 -23.07
N ALA A 52 2.18 -19.76 -24.28
CA ALA A 52 1.43 -19.27 -25.43
C ALA A 52 -0.09 -19.42 -25.24
N SER A 53 -0.51 -20.34 -24.37
CA SER A 53 -1.92 -20.55 -24.06
C SER A 53 -2.49 -19.54 -23.05
N LEU A 54 -1.65 -18.63 -22.52
CA LEU A 54 -2.09 -17.46 -21.75
C LEU A 54 -2.78 -16.45 -22.68
N LYS A 55 -4.07 -16.64 -22.92
CA LYS A 55 -4.90 -15.71 -23.70
C LYS A 55 -5.28 -14.50 -22.87
N PHE A 56 -5.48 -13.35 -23.52
CA PHE A 56 -6.10 -12.21 -22.87
C PHE A 56 -7.54 -12.56 -22.45
N ILE A 57 -7.92 -12.13 -21.25
CA ILE A 57 -9.22 -12.42 -20.65
C ILE A 57 -9.82 -11.10 -20.18
N GLU A 58 -10.96 -10.76 -20.78
CA GLU A 58 -11.76 -9.60 -20.39
C GLU A 58 -13.21 -10.01 -20.15
N LYS A 59 -13.86 -9.26 -19.25
CA LYS A 59 -15.30 -9.31 -19.01
C LYS A 59 -15.79 -7.87 -18.93
N ASP A 60 -16.78 -7.54 -19.76
CA ASP A 60 -17.37 -6.19 -19.86
C ASP A 60 -16.34 -5.08 -20.15
N GLY A 61 -15.30 -5.40 -20.94
CA GLY A 61 -14.22 -4.47 -21.29
C GLY A 61 -13.20 -4.21 -20.18
N VAL A 62 -13.25 -5.00 -19.09
CA VAL A 62 -12.32 -4.92 -17.96
C VAL A 62 -11.59 -6.26 -17.81
N PHE A 63 -10.35 -6.21 -17.30
CA PHE A 63 -9.58 -7.41 -16.97
C PHE A 63 -10.34 -8.30 -15.98
N ASP A 64 -10.61 -9.55 -16.37
CA ASP A 64 -11.34 -10.50 -15.52
C ASP A 64 -10.37 -11.25 -14.61
N SER A 65 -10.23 -10.77 -13.38
CA SER A 65 -9.30 -11.35 -12.39
C SER A 65 -9.62 -12.80 -12.02
N LEU A 66 -10.90 -13.21 -12.03
CA LEU A 66 -11.30 -14.56 -11.62
C LEU A 66 -10.87 -15.58 -12.68
N SER A 67 -11.30 -15.33 -13.93
CA SER A 67 -10.92 -16.16 -15.07
C SER A 67 -9.39 -16.16 -15.30
N ALA A 68 -8.71 -15.03 -15.03
CA ALA A 68 -7.25 -14.96 -15.08
C ALA A 68 -6.58 -15.83 -14.01
N SER A 69 -7.08 -15.82 -12.76
CA SER A 69 -6.59 -16.70 -11.70
C SER A 69 -6.79 -18.18 -12.04
N GLU A 70 -7.97 -18.56 -12.55
CA GLU A 70 -8.25 -19.95 -12.97
C GLU A 70 -7.30 -20.40 -14.08
N LEU A 71 -7.10 -19.55 -15.10
CA LEU A 71 -6.17 -19.84 -16.19
C LEU A 71 -4.73 -19.99 -15.68
N LEU A 72 -4.27 -19.08 -14.83
CA LEU A 72 -2.94 -19.17 -14.22
C LEU A 72 -2.75 -20.44 -13.40
N GLN A 73 -3.77 -20.85 -12.64
CA GLN A 73 -3.73 -22.08 -11.84
C GLN A 73 -3.62 -23.33 -12.73
N ASP A 74 -4.39 -23.41 -13.81
CA ASP A 74 -4.31 -24.50 -14.80
C ASP A 74 -2.92 -24.57 -15.46
N LYS A 75 -2.40 -23.43 -15.91
CA LYS A 75 -1.08 -23.36 -16.56
C LYS A 75 0.06 -23.61 -15.57
N LYS A 76 -0.08 -23.19 -14.32
CA LYS A 76 0.84 -23.55 -13.23
C LYS A 76 0.90 -25.07 -13.04
N SER A 77 -0.24 -25.76 -13.02
CA SER A 77 -0.28 -27.22 -12.93
C SER A 77 0.49 -27.87 -14.10
N SER A 78 0.29 -27.36 -15.32
CA SER A 78 1.01 -27.84 -16.50
C SER A 78 2.53 -27.65 -16.39
N LEU A 79 2.99 -26.52 -15.81
CA LEU A 79 4.42 -26.28 -15.56
C LEU A 79 4.98 -27.20 -14.47
N ASN A 80 4.19 -27.49 -13.43
CA ASN A 80 4.56 -28.45 -12.38
C ASN A 80 4.77 -29.87 -12.94
N ASP A 81 3.94 -30.30 -13.88
CA ASP A 81 4.14 -31.58 -14.57
C ASP A 81 5.43 -31.56 -15.41
N LEU A 82 5.73 -30.44 -16.08
CA LEU A 82 6.95 -30.30 -16.88
C LEU A 82 8.22 -30.32 -16.03
N ILE A 83 8.24 -29.68 -14.86
CA ILE A 83 9.41 -29.71 -13.95
C ILE A 83 9.62 -31.13 -13.39
N ASN A 84 8.56 -31.85 -13.04
CA ASN A 84 8.65 -33.23 -12.58
C ASN A 84 9.20 -34.15 -13.68
N ASN A 85 8.64 -34.05 -14.89
CA ASN A 85 9.12 -34.77 -16.07
C ASN A 85 10.60 -34.45 -16.38
N LEU A 86 11.02 -33.20 -16.23
CA LEU A 86 12.40 -32.80 -16.42
C LEU A 86 13.30 -33.41 -15.35
N ASN A 87 12.89 -33.40 -14.07
CA ASN A 87 13.68 -33.95 -12.97
C ASN A 87 13.93 -35.45 -13.16
N GLU A 88 12.91 -36.21 -13.57
CA GLU A 88 12.99 -37.65 -13.83
C GLU A 88 13.78 -38.01 -15.09
N LEU A 89 13.97 -37.06 -16.02
CA LEU A 89 14.67 -37.29 -17.27
C LEU A 89 16.15 -37.66 -17.04
N LYS A 90 16.51 -38.90 -17.34
CA LYS A 90 17.90 -39.36 -17.34
C LYS A 90 18.57 -39.01 -18.67
N LEU A 91 19.69 -38.27 -18.58
CA LEU A 91 20.54 -37.94 -19.71
C LEU A 91 21.69 -38.93 -19.78
N ASN A 92 21.97 -39.42 -21.00
CA ASN A 92 23.13 -40.25 -21.27
C ASN A 92 24.39 -39.39 -21.50
N ASN A 93 24.22 -38.13 -21.90
CA ASN A 93 25.30 -37.15 -22.06
C ASN A 93 25.36 -36.19 -20.86
N SER A 94 26.29 -36.42 -19.94
CA SER A 94 26.49 -35.60 -18.73
C SER A 94 26.84 -34.13 -19.02
N ASN A 95 27.39 -33.81 -20.20
CA ASN A 95 27.67 -32.42 -20.58
C ASN A 95 26.39 -31.58 -20.78
N LEU A 96 25.22 -32.21 -20.83
CA LEU A 96 23.93 -31.52 -20.95
C LEU A 96 23.25 -31.29 -19.58
N GLU A 97 23.81 -31.77 -18.48
CA GLU A 97 23.27 -31.51 -17.13
C GLU A 97 23.20 -30.03 -16.77
N PRO A 98 24.18 -29.16 -17.12
CA PRO A 98 24.03 -27.72 -16.91
C PRO A 98 22.84 -27.14 -17.67
N LEU A 99 22.61 -27.58 -18.91
CA LEU A 99 21.49 -27.13 -19.73
C LEU A 99 20.14 -27.62 -19.17
N LYS A 100 20.09 -28.84 -18.62
CA LYS A 100 18.94 -29.37 -17.87
C LYS A 100 18.64 -28.51 -16.65
N LYS A 101 19.67 -28.14 -15.89
CA LYS A 101 19.55 -27.25 -14.72
C LYS A 101 19.05 -25.85 -15.12
N ASP A 102 19.57 -25.28 -16.20
CA ASP A 102 19.11 -23.99 -16.70
C ASP A 102 17.62 -24.06 -17.10
N LEU A 103 17.19 -25.15 -17.74
CA LEU A 103 15.79 -25.36 -18.11
C LEU A 103 14.89 -25.51 -16.87
N SER A 104 15.38 -26.20 -15.84
CA SER A 104 14.70 -26.31 -14.53
C SER A 104 14.52 -24.94 -13.90
N ASN A 105 15.58 -24.13 -13.88
CA ASN A 105 15.51 -22.74 -13.40
C ASN A 105 14.50 -21.91 -14.20
N TYR A 106 14.44 -22.08 -15.53
CA TYR A 106 13.47 -21.37 -16.37
C TYR A 106 12.02 -21.74 -16.02
N ILE A 107 11.72 -23.02 -15.80
CA ILE A 107 10.38 -23.45 -15.37
C ILE A 107 10.04 -22.83 -14.00
N ASN A 108 10.98 -22.85 -13.05
CA ASN A 108 10.78 -22.25 -11.74
C ASN A 108 10.54 -20.74 -11.80
N LEU A 109 11.20 -20.01 -12.71
CA LEU A 109 10.91 -18.59 -12.93
C LEU A 109 9.49 -18.35 -13.42
N ASN A 110 8.97 -19.20 -14.31
CA ASN A 110 7.58 -19.12 -14.77
C ASN A 110 6.60 -19.44 -13.63
N LEU A 111 6.87 -20.49 -12.84
CA LEU A 111 6.07 -20.83 -11.65
C LEU A 111 6.03 -19.67 -10.66
N ASN A 112 7.18 -19.05 -10.35
CA ASN A 112 7.25 -17.89 -9.46
C ASN A 112 6.47 -16.69 -10.00
N LEU A 113 6.53 -16.44 -11.31
CA LEU A 113 5.73 -15.38 -11.94
C LEU A 113 4.23 -15.65 -11.76
N TYR A 114 3.81 -16.89 -11.97
CA TYR A 114 2.40 -17.28 -11.86
C TYR A 114 1.93 -17.21 -10.39
N ASP A 115 2.77 -17.61 -9.44
CA ASP A 115 2.50 -17.54 -8.02
C ASP A 115 2.35 -16.10 -7.54
N CYS A 116 3.29 -15.22 -7.91
CA CYS A 116 3.16 -13.79 -7.59
C CYS A 116 1.89 -13.19 -8.18
N SER A 117 1.52 -13.59 -9.40
CA SER A 117 0.30 -13.14 -10.06
C SER A 117 -0.95 -13.61 -9.30
N LEU A 118 -1.01 -14.89 -8.95
CA LEU A 118 -2.12 -15.48 -8.19
C LEU A 118 -2.26 -14.87 -6.81
N ASP A 119 -1.15 -14.65 -6.10
CA ASP A 119 -1.16 -14.02 -4.77
C ASP A 119 -1.80 -12.64 -4.84
N ILE A 120 -1.45 -11.82 -5.83
CA ILE A 120 -2.01 -10.48 -6.00
C ILE A 120 -3.48 -10.54 -6.43
N LEU A 121 -3.84 -11.43 -7.36
CA LEU A 121 -5.22 -11.53 -7.85
C LEU A 121 -6.18 -12.07 -6.79
N ASN A 122 -5.73 -13.02 -5.97
CA ASN A 122 -6.53 -13.66 -4.93
C ASN A 122 -6.60 -12.81 -3.65
N ASN A 123 -5.52 -12.12 -3.27
CA ASN A 123 -5.54 -11.11 -2.21
C ASN A 123 -5.76 -9.72 -2.81
N LYS A 124 -7.02 -9.36 -3.03
CA LYS A 124 -7.41 -7.99 -3.36
C LYS A 124 -7.04 -7.08 -2.19
N ASN A 125 -5.87 -6.46 -2.26
CA ASN A 125 -5.32 -5.52 -1.27
C ASN A 125 -4.54 -6.17 -0.10
N PRO A 126 -3.41 -6.86 -0.35
CA PRO A 126 -2.55 -7.37 0.72
C PRO A 126 -1.80 -6.21 1.42
N GLU A 127 -1.63 -6.30 2.74
CA GLU A 127 -0.80 -5.36 3.54
C GLU A 127 0.60 -5.12 2.94
N ASN A 128 1.11 -6.09 2.16
CA ASN A 128 2.41 -6.03 1.50
C ASN A 128 2.32 -5.90 -0.03
N PHE A 129 1.30 -5.21 -0.56
CA PHE A 129 1.07 -5.08 -2.00
C PHE A 129 2.33 -4.62 -2.75
N GLU A 130 3.03 -3.59 -2.27
CA GLU A 130 4.22 -3.05 -2.94
C GLU A 130 5.32 -4.11 -3.11
N THR A 131 5.54 -4.92 -2.06
CA THR A 131 6.50 -6.03 -2.11
C THR A 131 6.08 -7.08 -3.12
N SER A 132 4.80 -7.45 -3.14
CA SER A 132 4.26 -8.43 -4.09
C SER A 132 4.36 -7.93 -5.54
N TYR A 133 4.02 -6.66 -5.79
CA TYR A 133 4.12 -6.05 -7.11
C TYR A 133 5.57 -5.95 -7.60
N LYS A 134 6.50 -5.60 -6.71
CA LYS A 134 7.93 -5.62 -7.04
C LYS A 134 8.40 -7.02 -7.45
N LYS A 135 8.00 -8.06 -6.70
CA LYS A 135 8.32 -9.46 -7.03
C LYS A 135 7.77 -9.88 -8.39
N LEU A 136 6.54 -9.46 -8.73
CA LEU A 136 5.94 -9.71 -10.05
C LEU A 136 6.84 -9.15 -11.17
N VAL A 137 7.17 -7.86 -11.08
CA VAL A 137 8.01 -7.16 -12.07
C VAL A 137 9.42 -7.76 -12.16
N ASP A 138 10.01 -8.13 -11.03
CA ASP A 138 11.36 -8.71 -11.00
C ASP A 138 11.38 -10.12 -11.62
N ASN A 139 10.33 -10.93 -11.41
CA ASN A 139 10.18 -12.23 -12.08
C ASN A 139 10.00 -12.10 -13.60
N GLU A 140 9.24 -11.12 -14.09
CA GLU A 140 9.12 -10.86 -15.53
C GLU A 140 10.49 -10.53 -16.16
N LYS A 141 11.25 -9.64 -15.52
CA LYS A 141 12.61 -9.30 -15.96
C LYS A 141 13.52 -10.53 -15.96
N ALA A 142 13.43 -11.37 -14.92
CA ALA A 142 14.22 -12.58 -14.82
C ALA A 142 13.90 -13.59 -15.94
N ILE A 143 12.62 -13.74 -16.32
CA ILE A 143 12.21 -14.57 -17.47
C ILE A 143 12.80 -14.04 -18.77
N LEU A 144 12.78 -12.72 -19.00
CA LEU A 144 13.34 -12.11 -20.20
C LEU A 144 14.86 -12.34 -20.30
N ILE A 145 15.60 -12.11 -19.21
CA ILE A 145 17.04 -12.36 -19.12
C ILE A 145 17.35 -13.84 -19.38
N SER A 146 16.60 -14.74 -18.72
CA SER A 146 16.79 -16.18 -18.88
C SER A 146 16.48 -16.63 -20.33
N THR A 147 15.43 -16.09 -20.94
CA THR A 147 15.09 -16.34 -22.35
C THR A 147 16.23 -15.92 -23.29
N GLN A 148 16.85 -14.75 -23.06
CA GLN A 148 18.00 -14.31 -23.84
C GLN A 148 19.20 -15.26 -23.71
N ASN A 149 19.44 -15.84 -22.53
CA ASN A 149 20.52 -16.81 -22.33
C ASN A 149 20.31 -18.09 -23.16
N PHE A 150 19.07 -18.54 -23.34
CA PHE A 150 18.76 -19.70 -24.18
C PHE A 150 18.97 -19.47 -25.68
N SER A 151 19.02 -18.23 -26.16
CA SER A 151 19.28 -17.93 -27.59
C SER A 151 20.61 -18.49 -28.10
N LYS A 152 21.57 -18.73 -27.19
CA LYS A 152 22.89 -19.30 -27.49
C LYS A 152 22.90 -20.85 -27.44
N THR A 153 21.77 -21.45 -27.12
CA THR A 153 21.61 -22.89 -26.94
C THR A 153 20.86 -23.51 -28.14
N LYS A 154 20.75 -24.84 -28.16
CA LYS A 154 19.95 -25.56 -29.17
C LYS A 154 18.47 -25.73 -28.77
N LEU A 155 18.05 -25.16 -27.63
CA LEU A 155 16.68 -25.27 -27.16
C LEU A 155 15.79 -24.19 -27.76
N SER A 156 14.57 -24.56 -28.11
CA SER A 156 13.52 -23.64 -28.54
C SER A 156 12.82 -23.08 -27.30
N ILE A 157 13.45 -22.09 -26.65
CA ILE A 157 12.87 -21.30 -25.56
C ILE A 157 12.58 -19.89 -26.06
N SER A 158 11.37 -19.41 -25.78
CA SER A 158 10.95 -18.03 -25.96
C SER A 158 9.86 -17.70 -24.94
N PHE A 159 9.66 -16.41 -24.69
CA PHE A 159 8.47 -15.95 -23.98
C PHE A 159 7.45 -15.45 -25.02
N PRO A 160 6.34 -16.20 -25.26
CA PRO A 160 5.39 -15.91 -26.32
C PRO A 160 4.74 -14.52 -26.22
N LYS A 161 4.25 -14.01 -27.36
CA LYS A 161 3.57 -12.70 -27.41
C LYS A 161 2.28 -12.70 -26.58
N GLU A 162 1.59 -13.84 -26.55
CA GLU A 162 0.37 -14.09 -25.79
C GLU A 162 0.65 -13.90 -24.29
N ALA A 163 1.68 -14.57 -23.77
CA ALA A 163 2.13 -14.39 -22.39
C ALA A 163 2.50 -12.92 -22.09
N ASN A 164 3.29 -12.29 -22.95
CA ASN A 164 3.63 -10.86 -22.79
C ASN A 164 2.39 -9.98 -22.71
N THR A 165 1.39 -10.23 -23.56
CA THR A 165 0.14 -9.46 -23.59
C THR A 165 -0.69 -9.72 -22.34
N PHE A 166 -0.78 -10.96 -21.88
CA PHE A 166 -1.45 -11.33 -20.63
C PHE A 166 -0.85 -10.58 -19.43
N PHE A 167 0.48 -10.67 -19.24
CA PHE A 167 1.15 -10.05 -18.10
C PHE A 167 1.19 -8.52 -18.18
N ALA A 168 1.28 -7.93 -19.38
CA ALA A 168 1.14 -6.48 -19.53
C ALA A 168 -0.23 -5.97 -19.06
N ASN A 169 -1.30 -6.70 -19.38
CA ASN A 169 -2.65 -6.36 -18.93
C ASN A 169 -2.86 -6.62 -17.44
N LEU A 170 -2.33 -7.72 -16.91
CA LEU A 170 -2.31 -8.00 -15.49
C LEU A 170 -1.59 -6.88 -14.73
N ASN A 171 -0.40 -6.46 -15.16
CA ASN A 171 0.33 -5.35 -14.55
C ASN A 171 -0.46 -4.05 -14.58
N LYS A 172 -1.16 -3.75 -15.68
CA LYS A 172 -2.02 -2.56 -15.77
C LYS A 172 -3.16 -2.63 -14.75
N TYR A 173 -3.84 -3.77 -14.64
CA TYR A 173 -4.90 -4.00 -13.66
C TYR A 173 -4.39 -3.85 -12.22
N VAL A 174 -3.28 -4.53 -11.91
CA VAL A 174 -2.63 -4.50 -10.59
C VAL A 174 -2.17 -3.08 -10.22
N ASN A 175 -1.54 -2.35 -11.14
CA ASN A 175 -1.13 -0.96 -10.90
C ASN A 175 -2.33 -0.03 -10.66
N ASN A 176 -3.48 -0.26 -11.29
CA ASN A 176 -4.69 0.50 -11.00
C ASN A 176 -5.23 0.19 -9.60
N LEU A 177 -5.24 -1.08 -9.17
CA LEU A 177 -5.57 -1.43 -7.79
C LEU A 177 -4.64 -0.74 -6.79
N TYR A 178 -3.34 -0.73 -7.06
CA TYR A 178 -2.36 -0.05 -6.20
C TYR A 178 -2.67 1.43 -5.99
N LYS A 179 -2.99 2.14 -7.08
CA LYS A 179 -3.32 3.57 -7.02
C LYS A 179 -4.57 3.81 -6.19
N LEU A 180 -5.62 3.02 -6.39
CA LEU A 180 -6.86 3.13 -5.63
C LEU A 180 -6.63 2.90 -4.14
N THR A 181 -5.81 1.90 -3.79
CA THR A 181 -5.42 1.66 -2.39
C THR A 181 -4.67 2.85 -1.81
N ARG A 182 -3.64 3.36 -2.48
CA ARG A 182 -2.89 4.52 -1.97
C ARG A 182 -3.74 5.77 -1.81
N GLU A 183 -4.64 6.02 -2.76
CA GLU A 183 -5.59 7.14 -2.66
C GLU A 183 -6.50 6.97 -1.45
N LYS A 184 -6.93 5.74 -1.14
CA LYS A 184 -7.68 5.45 0.08
C LYS A 184 -6.84 5.67 1.34
N ASP A 185 -5.62 5.14 1.39
CA ASP A 185 -4.74 5.26 2.56
C ASP A 185 -4.42 6.73 2.88
N ILE A 186 -4.16 7.55 1.84
CA ILE A 186 -3.96 8.99 1.99
C ILE A 186 -5.21 9.66 2.58
N LYS A 187 -6.41 9.31 2.08
CA LYS A 187 -7.67 9.86 2.61
C LYS A 187 -7.92 9.45 4.05
N ASP A 188 -7.63 8.19 4.39
CA ASP A 188 -7.80 7.66 5.75
C ASP A 188 -6.81 8.31 6.73
N GLU A 189 -5.57 8.54 6.30
CA GLU A 189 -4.56 9.29 7.05
C GLU A 189 -4.98 10.75 7.28
N GLN A 190 -5.42 11.44 6.22
CA GLN A 190 -5.93 12.81 6.33
C GLN A 190 -7.14 12.89 7.27
N LYS A 191 -8.08 11.94 7.18
CA LYS A 191 -9.24 11.84 8.09
C LYS A 191 -8.79 11.68 9.54
N ARG A 192 -7.85 10.77 9.81
CA ARG A 192 -7.32 10.52 11.16
C ARG A 192 -6.63 11.75 11.75
N ASP A 193 -5.75 12.39 10.98
CA ASP A 193 -5.01 13.57 11.44
C ASP A 193 -5.96 14.74 11.72
N PHE A 194 -6.96 14.93 10.87
CA PHE A 194 -8.02 15.91 11.09
C PHE A 194 -8.80 15.64 12.38
N ILE A 195 -9.25 14.40 12.60
CA ILE A 195 -9.97 14.02 13.83
C ILE A 195 -9.11 14.25 15.07
N LEU A 196 -7.83 13.90 15.02
CA LEU A 196 -6.89 14.14 16.13
C LEU A 196 -6.77 15.64 16.43
N ASN A 197 -6.62 16.47 15.41
CA ASN A 197 -6.56 17.93 15.58
C ASN A 197 -7.86 18.48 16.18
N MET A 198 -9.02 18.01 15.72
CA MET A 198 -10.31 18.46 16.23
C MET A 198 -10.53 18.05 17.70
N ASN A 199 -10.19 16.81 18.09
CA ASN A 199 -10.25 16.40 19.50
C ASN A 199 -9.30 17.23 20.36
N ASN A 200 -8.07 17.47 19.90
CA ASN A 200 -7.10 18.29 20.64
C ASN A 200 -7.60 19.72 20.86
N ILE A 201 -8.27 20.31 19.88
CA ILE A 201 -8.92 21.62 20.03
C ILE A 201 -10.05 21.54 21.07
N TYR A 202 -10.96 20.56 20.94
CA TYR A 202 -12.05 20.34 21.90
C TYR A 202 -11.52 20.18 23.34
N ASP A 203 -10.52 19.33 23.55
CA ASP A 203 -9.93 19.08 24.87
C ASP A 203 -9.27 20.33 25.45
N SER A 204 -8.73 21.21 24.60
CA SER A 204 -8.14 22.49 25.04
C SER A 204 -9.19 23.47 25.61
N PHE A 205 -10.48 23.30 25.29
CA PHE A 205 -11.58 24.08 25.85
C PHE A 205 -12.01 23.63 27.25
N SER A 206 -11.49 22.51 27.77
CA SER A 206 -11.78 22.01 29.12
C SER A 206 -11.57 23.05 30.23
N ASN A 207 -10.57 23.94 30.07
CA ASN A 207 -10.28 25.02 31.00
C ASN A 207 -11.04 26.32 30.68
N LEU A 208 -11.61 26.44 29.48
CA LEU A 208 -12.37 27.61 29.04
C LEU A 208 -13.86 27.51 29.36
N LYS A 209 -14.39 26.29 29.53
CA LYS A 209 -15.79 26.04 29.89
C LYS A 209 -16.20 26.39 31.33
N GLN A 210 -15.30 26.95 32.13
CA GLN A 210 -15.59 27.28 33.53
C GLN A 210 -16.69 28.35 33.62
N ASP A 211 -17.72 28.08 34.42
CA ASP A 211 -18.72 29.06 34.80
C ASP A 211 -18.14 30.05 35.83
N PHE A 212 -18.17 31.34 35.50
CA PHE A 212 -17.69 32.41 36.37
C PHE A 212 -18.77 32.94 37.32
N LYS A 213 -20.04 32.57 37.15
CA LYS A 213 -21.14 33.02 38.01
C LYS A 213 -20.91 32.71 39.49
N PRO A 214 -20.44 31.52 39.90
CA PRO A 214 -20.15 31.23 41.31
C PRO A 214 -19.01 32.08 41.87
N ALA A 215 -17.96 32.33 41.07
CA ALA A 215 -16.83 33.16 41.47
C ALA A 215 -17.26 34.62 41.67
N LEU A 216 -18.08 35.15 40.75
CA LEU A 216 -18.67 36.48 40.82
C LEU A 216 -19.52 36.67 42.09
N ILE A 217 -20.44 35.74 42.38
CA ILE A 217 -21.26 35.76 43.59
C ILE A 217 -20.37 35.80 44.84
N LYS A 218 -19.37 34.92 44.92
CA LYS A 218 -18.49 34.84 46.07
C LYS A 218 -17.62 36.09 46.26
N ILE A 219 -17.16 36.72 45.17
CA ILE A 219 -16.41 37.99 45.25
C ILE A 219 -17.28 39.08 45.88
N ARG A 220 -18.56 39.15 45.48
CA ARG A 220 -19.53 40.11 46.04
C ARG A 220 -19.83 39.83 47.50
N GLU A 221 -20.12 38.58 47.87
CA GLU A 221 -20.39 38.17 49.26
C GLU A 221 -19.22 38.49 50.21
N ASP A 222 -18.00 38.23 49.76
CA ASP A 222 -16.78 38.46 50.54
C ASP A 222 -16.29 39.93 50.50
N ASN A 223 -16.97 40.82 49.77
CA ASN A 223 -16.52 42.20 49.48
C ASN A 223 -15.08 42.28 48.96
N ARG A 224 -14.69 41.32 48.10
CA ARG A 224 -13.35 41.26 47.49
C ARG A 224 -13.25 42.17 46.27
N ASP A 225 -12.02 42.52 45.89
CA ASP A 225 -11.75 43.29 44.68
C ASP A 225 -12.15 42.52 43.42
N LEU A 226 -13.11 43.05 42.67
CA LEU A 226 -13.62 42.47 41.44
C LEU A 226 -12.57 42.48 40.31
N SER A 227 -11.53 43.31 40.42
CA SER A 227 -10.41 43.36 39.46
C SER A 227 -9.66 42.03 39.36
N VAL A 228 -9.71 41.19 40.39
CA VAL A 228 -9.13 39.83 40.36
C VAL A 228 -9.73 39.00 39.21
N LEU A 229 -11.04 39.16 38.94
CA LEU A 229 -11.74 38.45 37.87
C LEU A 229 -11.25 38.88 36.47
N LEU A 230 -10.80 40.14 36.31
CA LEU A 230 -10.23 40.62 35.05
C LEU A 230 -8.89 39.95 34.71
N TYR A 231 -8.10 39.56 35.71
CA TYR A 231 -6.88 38.78 35.49
C TYR A 231 -7.22 37.38 34.96
N ASP A 232 -8.16 36.67 35.60
CA ASP A 232 -8.61 35.35 35.16
C ASP A 232 -9.19 35.39 33.74
N ILE A 233 -9.97 36.42 33.42
CA ILE A 233 -10.53 36.65 32.07
C ILE A 233 -9.40 36.87 31.06
N LYS A 234 -8.38 37.67 31.39
CA LYS A 234 -7.24 37.93 30.50
C LYS A 234 -6.46 36.65 30.20
N ASP A 235 -6.22 35.82 31.21
CA ASP A 235 -5.51 34.54 31.05
C ASP A 235 -6.30 33.61 30.14
N LYS A 236 -7.63 33.49 30.35
CA LYS A 236 -8.49 32.70 29.46
C LYS A 236 -8.56 33.25 28.03
N LYS A 237 -8.53 34.58 27.83
CA LYS A 237 -8.43 35.18 26.49
C LYS A 237 -7.11 34.85 25.81
N SER A 238 -6.01 34.79 26.56
CA SER A 238 -4.71 34.34 26.04
C SER A 238 -4.78 32.88 25.59
N SER A 239 -5.26 31.98 26.45
CA SER A 239 -5.42 30.56 26.11
C SER A 239 -6.36 30.35 24.91
N PHE A 240 -7.45 31.12 24.83
CA PHE A 240 -8.34 31.09 23.67
C PHE A 240 -7.65 31.54 22.38
N SER A 241 -6.86 32.62 22.43
CA SER A 241 -6.08 33.08 21.28
C SER A 241 -5.15 31.99 20.76
N ASP A 242 -4.49 31.25 21.66
CA ASP A 242 -3.62 30.13 21.27
C ASP A 242 -4.40 29.00 20.59
N ILE A 243 -5.59 28.66 21.10
CA ILE A 243 -6.45 27.64 20.51
C ILE A 243 -6.98 28.08 19.13
N LYS A 244 -7.45 29.32 19.02
CA LYS A 244 -7.93 29.93 17.77
C LYS A 244 -6.84 30.01 16.70
N ASN A 245 -5.59 30.27 17.09
CA ASN A 245 -4.49 30.25 16.15
C ASN A 245 -4.17 28.83 15.67
N LYS A 246 -4.26 27.83 16.55
CA LYS A 246 -4.09 26.42 16.16
C LYS A 246 -5.18 25.95 15.20
N SER A 247 -6.44 26.35 15.40
CA SER A 247 -7.55 25.95 14.51
C SER A 247 -7.37 26.42 13.07
N TYR A 248 -6.70 27.55 12.82
CA TYR A 248 -6.43 28.04 11.46
C TYR A 248 -5.42 27.18 10.68
N SER A 249 -4.65 26.33 11.37
CA SER A 249 -3.67 25.44 10.72
C SER A 249 -4.25 24.08 10.33
N VAL A 250 -5.52 23.82 10.63
CA VAL A 250 -6.15 22.53 10.36
C VAL A 250 -6.54 22.42 8.88
N SER A 251 -5.91 21.48 8.18
CA SER A 251 -6.30 21.09 6.81
C SER A 251 -7.62 20.33 6.83
N ILE A 252 -8.58 20.74 6.00
CA ILE A 252 -9.92 20.13 5.95
C ILE A 252 -9.93 19.00 4.89
N PRO A 253 -10.07 17.73 5.30
CA PRO A 253 -10.25 16.61 4.37
C PRO A 253 -11.68 16.57 3.82
N ILE A 254 -11.89 15.76 2.78
CA ILE A 254 -13.22 15.53 2.19
C ILE A 254 -14.20 15.05 3.28
N GLY A 255 -15.37 15.68 3.33
CA GLY A 255 -16.44 15.36 4.29
C GLY A 255 -16.24 15.95 5.69
N GLY A 256 -15.12 16.64 5.93
CA GLY A 256 -14.81 17.28 7.21
C GLY A 256 -15.39 18.70 7.37
N GLU A 257 -16.11 19.21 6.37
CA GLU A 257 -16.59 20.59 6.31
C GLU A 257 -17.50 20.93 7.49
N SER A 258 -18.46 20.05 7.82
CA SER A 258 -19.37 20.26 8.95
C SER A 258 -18.67 20.33 10.31
N CYS A 259 -17.58 19.58 10.50
CA CYS A 259 -16.75 19.69 11.71
C CYS A 259 -16.05 21.04 11.80
N TYR A 260 -15.62 21.58 10.66
CA TYR A 260 -14.94 22.87 10.62
C TYR A 260 -15.92 24.03 10.81
N GLU A 261 -17.11 23.95 10.22
CA GLU A 261 -18.19 24.94 10.41
C GLU A 261 -18.58 25.05 11.89
N THR A 262 -18.84 23.91 12.55
CA THR A 262 -19.18 23.88 13.99
C THR A 262 -18.03 24.33 14.89
N LEU A 263 -16.77 24.06 14.51
CA LEU A 263 -15.59 24.64 15.15
C LEU A 263 -15.61 26.17 15.08
N GLU A 264 -15.87 26.72 13.89
CA GLU A 264 -15.86 28.17 13.68
C GLU A 264 -16.97 28.86 14.50
N GLU A 265 -18.17 28.28 14.52
CA GLU A 265 -19.29 28.74 15.34
C GLU A 265 -18.94 28.73 16.84
N MET A 266 -18.36 27.64 17.33
CA MET A 266 -17.94 27.52 18.73
C MET A 266 -16.84 28.52 19.12
N LEU A 267 -15.83 28.73 18.25
CA LEU A 267 -14.81 29.76 18.46
C LEU A 267 -15.42 31.17 18.51
N ASN A 268 -16.35 31.47 17.60
CA ASN A 268 -17.02 32.76 17.54
C ASN A 268 -17.92 33.00 18.77
N SER A 269 -18.66 31.98 19.20
CA SER A 269 -19.51 32.04 20.39
C SER A 269 -18.68 32.27 21.66
N TYR A 270 -17.57 31.54 21.85
CA TYR A 270 -16.68 31.77 22.98
C TYR A 270 -16.07 33.18 22.98
N ASN A 271 -15.64 33.67 21.81
CA ASN A 271 -15.12 35.02 21.68
C ASN A 271 -16.19 36.07 22.05
N SER A 272 -17.45 35.86 21.67
CA SER A 272 -18.56 36.72 22.07
C SER A 272 -18.76 36.72 23.59
N TYR A 273 -18.83 35.53 24.19
CA TYR A 273 -18.98 35.36 25.64
C TYR A 273 -17.86 36.04 26.44
N ILE A 274 -16.59 35.70 26.17
CA ILE A 274 -15.47 36.16 27.01
C ILE A 274 -15.27 37.68 26.94
N ASN A 275 -15.56 38.29 25.79
CA ASN A 275 -15.54 39.75 25.64
C ASN A 275 -16.73 40.42 26.35
N SER A 276 -17.91 39.80 26.30
CA SER A 276 -19.09 40.25 27.05
C SER A 276 -18.83 40.21 28.56
N LEU A 277 -18.23 39.14 29.06
CA LEU A 277 -17.86 38.99 30.46
C LEU A 277 -16.87 40.06 30.91
N GLU A 278 -15.81 40.31 30.13
CA GLU A 278 -14.86 41.38 30.42
C GLU A 278 -15.55 42.75 30.53
N GLN A 279 -16.48 43.04 29.62
CA GLN A 279 -17.21 44.30 29.60
C GLN A 279 -18.19 44.41 30.78
N SER A 280 -18.93 43.36 31.12
CA SER A 280 -19.84 43.33 32.27
C SER A 280 -19.08 43.60 33.58
N VAL A 281 -17.90 42.99 33.76
CA VAL A 281 -17.04 43.21 34.93
C VAL A 281 -16.55 44.65 35.01
N LYS A 282 -16.06 45.22 33.90
CA LYS A 282 -15.64 46.63 33.86
C LYS A 282 -16.78 47.59 34.17
N ASN A 283 -17.98 47.30 33.67
CA ASN A 283 -19.17 48.11 33.94
C ASN A 283 -19.55 48.07 35.43
N GLU A 284 -19.52 46.90 36.08
CA GLU A 284 -19.77 46.80 37.53
C GLU A 284 -18.73 47.60 38.34
N ILE A 285 -17.44 47.48 38.02
CA ILE A 285 -16.38 48.27 38.68
C ILE A 285 -16.64 49.77 38.52
N ALA A 286 -17.01 50.24 37.33
CA ALA A 286 -17.31 51.65 37.09
C ALA A 286 -18.51 52.13 37.93
N LEU A 287 -19.58 51.33 38.01
CA LEU A 287 -20.77 51.67 38.80
C LEU A 287 -20.52 51.66 40.31
N LEU A 288 -19.65 50.77 40.81
CA LEU A 288 -19.24 50.77 42.22
C LEU A 288 -18.47 52.05 42.60
N ASN A 289 -17.78 52.68 41.64
CA ASN A 289 -17.08 53.95 41.83
C ASN A 289 -18.01 55.17 41.72
N GLU A 290 -19.20 55.03 41.10
CA GLU A 290 -20.22 56.07 40.98
C GLU A 290 -21.26 55.97 42.10
N SER A 291 -21.13 56.82 43.12
CA SER A 291 -21.90 56.82 44.39
C SER A 291 -23.42 57.07 44.29
N SER A 292 -24.04 56.95 43.11
CA SER A 292 -25.46 57.26 42.87
C SER A 292 -26.26 56.23 42.05
N SER A 293 -25.65 55.11 41.66
CA SER A 293 -26.33 54.12 40.80
C SER A 293 -27.23 53.16 41.59
N LYS A 294 -28.54 53.18 41.30
CA LYS A 294 -29.57 52.19 41.76
C LYS A 294 -29.82 51.09 40.73
N LYS A 295 -28.90 50.83 39.80
CA LYS A 295 -29.09 49.76 38.80
C LYS A 295 -28.92 48.39 39.45
N ASN A 296 -29.78 47.45 39.10
CA ASN A 296 -29.59 46.06 39.48
C ASN A 296 -28.32 45.55 38.78
N ILE A 297 -27.31 45.22 39.59
CA ILE A 297 -26.00 44.78 39.09
C ILE A 297 -26.13 43.47 38.30
N ASP A 298 -27.15 42.65 38.60
CA ASP A 298 -27.37 41.38 37.91
C ASP A 298 -27.81 41.55 36.45
N ASP A 299 -28.53 42.62 36.11
CA ASP A 299 -28.97 42.92 34.75
C ASP A 299 -27.76 43.15 33.80
N ILE A 300 -26.60 43.52 34.35
CA ILE A 300 -25.34 43.75 33.59
C ILE A 300 -24.77 42.44 33.05
N TYR A 301 -25.13 41.30 33.64
CA TYR A 301 -24.58 39.99 33.31
C TYR A 301 -25.56 39.05 32.61
N GLU A 302 -26.84 39.41 32.50
CA GLU A 302 -27.86 38.55 31.90
C GLU A 302 -27.47 38.10 30.48
N ASP A 303 -27.17 39.06 29.59
CA ASP A 303 -26.72 38.78 28.22
C ASP A 303 -25.38 38.01 28.18
N THR A 304 -24.47 38.30 29.10
CA THR A 304 -23.18 37.58 29.21
C THR A 304 -23.38 36.11 29.55
N PHE A 305 -24.28 35.78 30.47
CA PHE A 305 -24.54 34.39 30.85
C PHE A 305 -25.44 33.67 29.85
N ASN A 306 -26.28 34.38 29.09
CA ASN A 306 -26.95 33.79 27.92
C ASN A 306 -25.92 33.38 26.85
N LYS A 307 -24.95 34.25 26.53
CA LYS A 307 -23.84 33.92 25.61
C LYS A 307 -22.96 32.76 26.11
N TYR A 308 -22.80 32.62 27.42
CA TYR A 308 -22.13 31.45 27.99
C TYR A 308 -22.91 30.16 27.72
N SER A 309 -24.23 30.18 27.89
CA SER A 309 -25.10 29.06 27.54
C SER A 309 -24.99 28.72 26.05
N ASP A 310 -25.08 29.71 25.17
CA ASP A 310 -24.92 29.52 23.72
C ASP A 310 -23.56 28.87 23.40
N PHE A 311 -22.48 29.32 24.03
CA PHE A 311 -21.16 28.72 23.86
C PHE A 311 -21.14 27.23 24.24
N LEU A 312 -21.81 26.82 25.32
CA LEU A 312 -21.88 25.42 25.69
C LEU A 312 -22.63 24.58 24.64
N ASP A 313 -23.72 25.12 24.08
CA ASP A 313 -24.48 24.46 23.02
C ASP A 313 -23.63 24.27 21.76
N TYR A 314 -22.87 25.29 21.34
CA TYR A 314 -21.95 25.18 20.20
C TYR A 314 -20.76 24.23 20.49
N LEU A 315 -20.30 24.15 21.73
CA LEU A 315 -19.27 23.19 22.14
C LEU A 315 -19.76 21.74 22.02
N GLU A 316 -21.00 21.48 22.43
CA GLU A 316 -21.65 20.16 22.27
C GLU A 316 -21.90 19.84 20.79
N ALA A 317 -22.33 20.83 20.00
CA ALA A 317 -22.52 20.66 18.56
C ALA A 317 -21.19 20.29 17.85
N PHE A 318 -20.08 20.93 18.23
CA PHE A 318 -18.76 20.60 17.72
C PHE A 318 -18.33 19.17 18.09
N GLU A 319 -18.51 18.76 19.35
CA GLU A 319 -18.23 17.38 19.78
C GLU A 319 -19.05 16.36 18.98
N THR A 320 -20.34 16.66 18.77
CA THR A 320 -21.25 15.82 18.01
C THR A 320 -20.80 15.69 16.56
N ALA A 321 -20.41 16.80 15.91
CA ALA A 321 -19.90 16.80 14.55
C ALA A 321 -18.62 15.95 14.42
N ILE A 322 -17.68 16.08 15.37
CA ILE A 322 -16.48 15.23 15.42
C ILE A 322 -16.86 13.75 15.49
N ASN A 323 -17.81 13.39 16.35
CA ASN A 323 -18.22 12.00 16.54
C ASN A 323 -18.99 11.44 15.34
N LEU A 324 -19.77 12.25 14.64
CA LEU A 324 -20.42 11.86 13.38
C LEU A 324 -19.38 11.62 12.28
N TYR A 325 -18.38 12.50 12.16
CA TYR A 325 -17.33 12.34 11.15
C TYR A 325 -16.40 11.16 11.42
N LYS A 326 -16.19 10.78 12.69
CA LYS A 326 -15.42 9.58 13.07
C LYS A 326 -16.02 8.29 12.50
N ASN A 327 -17.35 8.18 12.52
CA ASN A 327 -18.10 7.00 12.08
C ASN A 327 -18.28 6.94 10.55
#